data_AF-A0A357MIW1-F1
#
_entry.id   AF-A0A357MIW1-F1
#
_cell.length_a   1.000
_cell.length_b   1.000
_cell.length_c   1.000
_cell.angle_alpha   90.00
_cell.angle_beta   90.00
_cell.angle_gamma   90.00
#
_symmetry.space_group_name_H-M   'P 1'
#
loop_
_entity.id
_entity.type
_entity.pdbx_description
1 polymer ?
#
loop_
_entity_poly.entity_id
_entity_poly.type
_entity_poly.pdbx_seq_one_letter_code
_entity_poly.pdbx_strand_id
1 'polypeptide(L)'
;MTARADRIREEKIRCDACPVMCYIAEGKVGACDRYANMGGRIIRCDPLTVLDRRLAEGGEIRPFLKSEWDGRLVSDDDLFVSAVGAGTTYPDYKPAPFIVSRQVDGADFVTVVTEAIFSYCGVKVKIDTDRHLGPEGATVRAEGEAVGLMITSEYGSQMMSLGGVDHLTGGSKPEGRVTCDTLMKLCNREAVELTVDGGASVIVQAGAAPIVDGQREERMRVGCGSATIGMFASQWQELVDEVVVVDDHITGVVSEHQAGKVLGWSDTGIRIKGRRSTPGRYFQVAEPGRGWGGTNIDDPLTILGPWLPKKGARPGLTLLMVSTTGEQWGYYILDEELTPQPAPLPETLRPSVDLIAENCEPALCTVLFMGGAGGSLRSGVTKNPAKLARSVQGRGTRV
;
A
#
# COMPACT_ATOMS: atom_id res chain seq x y z
N MET A 1 46.71 22.28 -37.81
CA MET A 1 46.29 23.03 -36.60
C MET A 1 44.92 23.61 -36.87
N THR A 2 43.86 22.91 -36.43
CA THR A 2 42.48 23.39 -36.53
C THR A 2 42.24 24.41 -35.43
N ALA A 3 41.89 25.64 -35.81
CA ALA A 3 41.52 26.69 -34.89
C ALA A 3 40.33 26.20 -34.03
N ARG A 4 40.52 26.16 -32.71
CA ARG A 4 39.41 26.03 -31.77
C ARG A 4 38.54 27.26 -31.96
N ALA A 5 37.33 27.08 -32.47
CA ALA A 5 36.31 28.12 -32.43
C ALA A 5 36.20 28.62 -30.98
N ASP A 6 36.37 29.92 -30.79
CA ASP A 6 36.11 30.57 -29.51
C ASP A 6 34.67 30.23 -29.11
N ARG A 7 34.52 29.42 -28.06
CA ARG A 7 33.21 29.20 -27.44
C ARG A 7 32.78 30.55 -26.88
N ILE A 8 31.84 31.20 -27.54
CA ILE A 8 31.13 32.37 -27.01
C ILE A 8 30.69 31.99 -25.60
N ARG A 9 31.29 32.63 -24.58
CA ARG A 9 30.87 32.46 -23.20
C ARG A 9 29.49 33.09 -23.10
N GLU A 10 28.47 32.24 -23.10
CA GLU A 10 27.10 32.68 -22.80
C GLU A 10 27.13 33.46 -21.48
N GLU A 11 26.60 34.68 -21.50
CA GLU A 11 26.46 35.46 -20.28
C GLU A 11 25.49 34.72 -19.36
N LYS A 12 26.00 34.33 -18.19
CA LYS A 12 25.22 33.68 -17.16
C LYS A 12 25.03 34.63 -16.01
N ILE A 13 23.81 34.74 -15.53
CA ILE A 13 23.52 35.45 -14.27
C ILE A 13 23.31 34.43 -13.15
N ARG A 14 23.70 34.81 -11.94
CA ARG A 14 23.45 34.01 -10.75
C ARG A 14 22.00 34.19 -10.33
N CYS A 15 21.26 33.09 -10.28
CA CYS A 15 19.92 33.08 -9.73
C CYS A 15 20.00 33.25 -8.21
N ASP A 16 19.25 34.17 -7.64
CA ASP A 16 19.13 34.39 -6.19
C ASP A 16 17.77 33.92 -5.65
N ALA A 17 16.99 33.22 -6.48
CA ALA A 17 15.65 32.78 -6.14
C ALA A 17 15.61 31.62 -5.13
N CYS A 18 16.76 31.00 -4.81
CA CYS A 18 16.88 29.95 -3.80
C CYS A 18 18.35 29.77 -3.34
N PRO A 19 18.62 29.00 -2.27
CA PRO A 19 19.97 28.78 -1.74
C PRO A 19 20.95 28.06 -2.68
N VAL A 20 20.46 27.33 -3.69
CA VAL A 20 21.32 26.64 -4.68
C VAL A 20 22.12 27.65 -5.52
N MET A 21 21.54 28.82 -5.76
CA MET A 21 22.17 29.94 -6.44
C MET A 21 22.85 29.58 -7.78
N CYS A 22 22.16 28.79 -8.62
CA CYS A 22 22.68 28.32 -9.90
C CYS A 22 22.92 29.46 -10.90
N TYR A 23 23.84 29.25 -11.85
CA TYR A 23 24.11 30.18 -12.94
C TYR A 23 23.31 29.81 -14.18
N ILE A 24 22.50 30.74 -14.67
CA ILE A 24 21.56 30.51 -15.77
C ILE A 24 22.00 31.34 -16.99
N ALA A 25 22.25 30.66 -18.11
CA ALA A 25 22.55 31.31 -19.38
C ALA A 25 21.31 31.98 -19.98
N GLU A 26 21.50 33.04 -20.76
CA GLU A 26 20.41 33.73 -21.47
C GLU A 26 19.53 32.75 -22.27
N GLY A 27 18.20 32.88 -22.14
CA GLY A 27 17.21 32.02 -22.78
C GLY A 27 17.14 30.60 -22.22
N LYS A 28 17.84 30.27 -21.12
CA LYS A 28 17.80 28.97 -20.46
C LYS A 28 17.08 29.02 -19.14
N VAL A 29 16.65 27.85 -18.68
CA VAL A 29 16.14 27.62 -17.33
C VAL A 29 17.25 27.16 -16.39
N GLY A 30 17.10 27.47 -15.11
CA GLY A 30 18.01 27.04 -14.05
C GLY A 30 17.79 25.59 -13.67
N ALA A 31 18.59 25.08 -12.73
CA ALA A 31 18.57 23.66 -12.32
C ALA A 31 17.23 23.15 -11.75
N CYS A 32 16.28 24.05 -11.48
CA CYS A 32 14.94 23.71 -10.99
C CYS A 32 13.86 23.85 -12.08
N ASP A 33 14.22 24.25 -13.29
CA ASP A 33 13.35 24.58 -14.44
C ASP A 33 12.34 25.72 -14.22
N ARG A 34 12.23 26.27 -13.00
CA ARG A 34 11.24 27.30 -12.63
C ARG A 34 11.67 28.74 -12.84
N TYR A 35 12.97 28.96 -13.02
CA TYR A 35 13.54 30.28 -13.20
C TYR A 35 14.34 30.29 -14.48
N ALA A 36 14.13 31.30 -15.32
CA ALA A 36 14.87 31.50 -16.55
C ALA A 36 15.64 32.81 -16.51
N ASN A 37 16.75 32.87 -17.24
CA ASN A 37 17.41 34.14 -17.54
C ASN A 37 16.83 34.69 -18.83
N MET A 38 16.10 35.81 -18.75
CA MET A 38 15.56 36.53 -19.91
C MET A 38 15.95 38.00 -19.82
N GLY A 39 16.72 38.48 -20.79
CA GLY A 39 17.24 39.84 -20.85
C GLY A 39 18.14 40.18 -19.66
N GLY A 40 18.97 39.23 -19.21
CA GLY A 40 19.82 39.40 -18.03
C GLY A 40 19.05 39.51 -16.72
N ARG A 41 17.79 39.07 -16.67
CA ARG A 41 16.95 39.06 -15.48
C ARG A 41 16.44 37.65 -15.19
N ILE A 42 16.45 37.29 -13.91
CA ILE A 42 15.79 36.07 -13.44
C ILE A 42 14.29 36.30 -13.49
N ILE A 43 13.60 35.59 -14.37
CA ILE A 43 12.14 35.55 -14.43
C ILE A 43 11.64 34.19 -13.97
N ARG A 44 10.43 34.17 -13.42
CA ARG A 44 9.75 32.93 -13.04
C ARG A 44 9.03 32.35 -14.26
N CYS A 45 9.22 31.07 -14.52
CA CYS A 45 8.58 30.35 -15.63
C CYS A 45 7.09 30.10 -15.33
N ASP A 46 6.78 29.59 -14.13
CA ASP A 46 5.41 29.22 -13.74
C ASP A 46 5.00 29.92 -12.44
N PRO A 47 4.19 31.00 -12.50
CA PRO A 47 3.87 31.80 -11.33
C PRO A 47 2.78 31.19 -10.43
N LEU A 48 1.84 30.40 -10.96
CA LEU A 48 0.77 29.74 -10.20
C LEU A 48 0.04 28.77 -11.14
N THR A 49 -0.12 27.49 -10.78
CA THR A 49 -1.08 26.61 -11.48
C THR A 49 -2.48 26.92 -10.99
N VAL A 50 -3.12 27.94 -11.56
CA VAL A 50 -4.57 28.11 -11.44
C VAL A 50 -5.19 27.11 -12.41
N LEU A 51 -5.94 26.14 -11.87
CA LEU A 51 -6.53 25.04 -12.65
C LEU A 51 -7.39 25.55 -13.81
N ASP A 52 -7.96 26.76 -13.70
CA ASP A 52 -8.73 27.45 -14.75
C ASP A 52 -7.99 27.60 -16.08
N ARG A 53 -6.67 27.85 -16.05
CA ARG A 53 -5.90 28.01 -17.29
C ARG A 53 -5.67 26.69 -18.01
N ARG A 54 -5.43 25.62 -17.24
CA ARG A 54 -5.27 24.25 -17.75
C ARG A 54 -6.59 23.70 -18.30
N LEU A 55 -7.72 24.07 -17.68
CA LEU A 55 -9.06 23.82 -18.21
C LEU A 55 -9.30 24.56 -19.53
N ALA A 56 -8.91 25.84 -19.63
CA ALA A 56 -9.03 26.63 -20.84
C ALA A 56 -8.15 26.11 -22.00
N GLU A 57 -7.02 25.48 -21.68
CA GLU A 57 -6.10 24.85 -22.64
C GLU A 57 -6.44 23.37 -22.94
N GLY A 58 -7.54 22.85 -22.40
CA GLY A 58 -8.04 21.49 -22.69
C GLY A 58 -7.28 20.36 -21.99
N GLY A 59 -6.50 20.65 -20.95
CA GLY A 59 -5.80 19.63 -20.17
C GLY A 59 -6.75 18.84 -19.27
N GLU A 60 -6.57 17.52 -19.21
CA GLU A 60 -7.35 16.64 -18.34
C GLU A 60 -7.06 16.95 -16.86
N ILE A 61 -8.11 17.35 -16.12
CA ILE A 61 -8.05 17.48 -14.65
C ILE A 61 -8.93 16.38 -14.09
N ARG A 62 -8.33 15.48 -13.29
CA ARG A 62 -9.08 14.45 -12.58
C ARG A 62 -9.59 15.02 -11.25
N PRO A 63 -10.91 15.12 -11.05
CA PRO A 63 -11.46 15.54 -9.78
C PRO A 63 -11.01 14.56 -8.70
N PHE A 64 -10.49 15.09 -7.60
CA PHE A 64 -10.26 14.30 -6.40
C PHE A 64 -11.62 14.12 -5.72
N LEU A 65 -12.36 13.09 -6.17
CA LEU A 65 -13.70 12.63 -5.75
C LEU A 65 -14.93 13.27 -6.41
N LYS A 66 -15.80 12.39 -6.96
CA LYS A 66 -17.27 12.27 -6.76
C LYS A 66 -17.76 11.02 -7.53
N SER A 67 -18.69 10.18 -7.09
CA SER A 67 -19.68 10.15 -5.98
C SER A 67 -20.03 8.65 -5.74
N GLU A 68 -20.24 8.11 -4.55
CA GLU A 68 -21.00 8.65 -3.42
C GLU A 68 -20.36 8.31 -2.06
N TRP A 69 -20.12 9.36 -1.29
CA TRP A 69 -20.04 9.40 0.16
C TRP A 69 -20.69 10.74 0.55
N ASP A 70 -21.22 10.89 1.77
CA ASP A 70 -22.26 11.88 2.05
C ASP A 70 -21.92 13.36 1.76
N GLY A 71 -20.68 13.85 1.60
CA GLY A 71 -19.33 13.28 1.84
C GLY A 71 -18.32 14.42 1.92
N ARG A 72 -18.78 15.58 2.42
CA ARG A 72 -18.04 16.85 2.42
C ARG A 72 -17.12 16.90 3.65
N LEU A 73 -15.80 16.93 3.44
CA LEU A 73 -14.82 17.47 4.41
C LEU A 73 -14.46 18.93 4.10
N VAL A 74 -14.66 19.36 2.85
CA VAL A 74 -14.93 20.72 2.36
C VAL A 74 -15.85 20.53 1.16
N SER A 75 -16.80 21.45 0.98
CA SER A 75 -17.83 21.39 -0.05
C SER A 75 -17.50 22.12 -1.33
N ASP A 76 -17.89 21.49 -2.44
CA ASP A 76 -18.01 22.03 -3.80
C ASP A 76 -18.49 23.49 -3.89
N ASP A 77 -17.70 24.26 -4.63
CA ASP A 77 -17.82 25.65 -5.12
C ASP A 77 -16.68 26.57 -4.65
N ASP A 78 -15.83 26.11 -3.73
CA ASP A 78 -14.71 26.89 -3.21
C ASP A 78 -13.40 26.65 -3.96
N LEU A 79 -12.78 27.73 -4.44
CA LEU A 79 -11.44 27.78 -5.02
C LEU A 79 -10.40 27.07 -4.11
N PHE A 80 -10.10 25.80 -4.37
CA PHE A 80 -9.00 25.10 -3.71
C PHE A 80 -7.68 25.50 -4.38
N VAL A 81 -6.99 26.48 -3.80
CA VAL A 81 -5.66 26.92 -4.28
C VAL A 81 -4.62 25.85 -3.90
N SER A 82 -4.48 24.86 -4.77
CA SER A 82 -3.30 24.00 -4.84
C SER A 82 -2.19 24.79 -5.53
N ALA A 83 -1.08 25.01 -4.82
CA ALA A 83 0.06 25.73 -5.36
C ALA A 83 1.35 24.88 -5.19
N VAL A 84 1.17 23.57 -5.32
CA VAL A 84 2.25 22.59 -5.50
C VAL A 84 3.07 23.02 -6.72
N GLY A 85 4.38 23.27 -6.52
CA GLY A 85 5.28 23.79 -7.55
C GLY A 85 5.32 25.32 -7.69
N ALA A 86 4.47 26.05 -6.95
CA ALA A 86 4.49 27.51 -6.93
C ALA A 86 5.47 28.10 -5.91
N GLY A 87 6.21 27.28 -5.16
CA GLY A 87 7.23 27.71 -4.20
C GLY A 87 8.61 27.91 -4.82
N THR A 88 9.60 28.17 -3.96
CA THR A 88 11.04 28.10 -4.25
C THR A 88 11.64 26.94 -3.45
N THR A 89 12.83 26.48 -3.84
CA THR A 89 13.50 25.37 -3.15
C THR A 89 13.93 25.76 -1.73
N TYR A 90 13.60 24.89 -0.77
CA TYR A 90 13.96 24.97 0.64
C TYR A 90 15.47 24.75 0.89
N PRO A 91 16.07 25.30 1.97
CA PRO A 91 15.50 26.25 2.94
C PRO A 91 15.55 27.68 2.39
N ASP A 92 14.41 28.23 2.01
CA ASP A 92 14.40 29.60 1.49
C ASP A 92 14.14 30.62 2.61
N TYR A 93 14.84 31.75 2.54
CA TYR A 93 14.58 32.95 3.34
C TYR A 93 13.51 33.83 2.69
N LYS A 94 13.12 33.55 1.43
CA LYS A 94 11.98 34.16 0.75
C LYS A 94 10.68 33.54 1.30
N PRO A 95 9.74 34.36 1.82
CA PRO A 95 8.45 33.86 2.32
C PRO A 95 7.70 33.03 1.28
N ALA A 96 6.78 32.18 1.75
CA ALA A 96 5.80 31.51 0.91
C ALA A 96 5.23 32.51 -0.11
N PRO A 97 5.34 32.25 -1.43
CA PRO A 97 5.00 33.23 -2.46
C PRO A 97 3.51 33.56 -2.47
N PHE A 98 2.70 32.69 -1.88
CA PHE A 98 1.28 32.92 -1.67
C PHE A 98 0.93 32.56 -0.22
N ILE A 99 0.31 33.52 0.46
CA ILE A 99 -0.37 33.33 1.73
C ILE A 99 -1.82 33.70 1.45
N VAL A 100 -2.70 32.71 1.39
CA VAL A 100 -4.12 32.93 1.19
C VAL A 100 -4.80 32.85 2.54
N SER A 101 -5.44 33.94 2.96
CA SER A 101 -6.25 33.97 4.17
C SER A 101 -7.71 34.05 3.81
N ARG A 102 -8.55 33.23 4.44
CA ARG A 102 -10.01 33.28 4.32
C ARG A 102 -10.65 33.01 5.66
N GLN A 103 -11.87 33.48 5.89
CA GLN A 103 -12.64 33.13 7.08
C GLN A 103 -13.60 32.00 6.73
N VAL A 104 -13.54 30.86 7.44
CA VAL A 104 -14.49 29.74 7.31
C VAL A 104 -15.06 29.47 8.69
N ASP A 105 -16.39 29.48 8.82
CA ASP A 105 -17.12 29.28 10.09
C ASP A 105 -16.60 30.15 11.26
N GLY A 106 -16.21 31.39 10.95
CA GLY A 106 -15.69 32.34 11.94
C GLY A 106 -14.20 32.15 12.32
N ALA A 107 -13.50 31.18 11.72
CA ALA A 107 -12.07 30.94 11.90
C ALA A 107 -11.23 31.45 10.72
N ASP A 108 -10.08 32.08 11.00
CA ASP A 108 -9.11 32.48 9.98
C ASP A 108 -8.31 31.27 9.46
N PHE A 109 -8.62 30.82 8.25
CA PHE A 109 -7.85 29.83 7.51
C PHE A 109 -6.72 30.52 6.76
N VAL A 110 -5.47 30.15 7.07
CA VAL A 110 -4.28 30.65 6.38
C VAL A 110 -3.59 29.49 5.65
N THR A 111 -3.67 29.47 4.33
CA THR A 111 -2.95 28.54 3.47
C THR A 111 -1.58 29.12 3.14
N VAL A 112 -0.54 28.50 3.66
CA VAL A 112 0.86 28.83 3.37
C VAL A 112 1.36 27.89 2.29
N VAL A 113 1.62 28.43 1.10
CA VAL A 113 2.13 27.67 -0.04
C VAL A 113 3.64 27.55 0.07
N THR A 114 4.14 26.34 0.23
CA THR A 114 5.56 26.06 0.30
C THR A 114 5.84 24.69 -0.28
N GLU A 115 7.02 24.53 -0.86
CA GLU A 115 7.44 23.25 -1.38
C GLU A 115 8.13 22.45 -0.28
N ALA A 116 7.46 21.38 0.16
CA ALA A 116 8.11 20.38 0.98
C ALA A 116 9.18 19.67 0.14
N ILE A 117 10.41 19.58 0.64
CA ILE A 117 11.40 18.75 -0.02
C ILE A 117 10.95 17.31 0.10
N PHE A 118 10.94 16.63 -1.03
CA PHE A 118 10.64 15.21 -1.12
C PHE A 118 11.50 14.37 -0.16
N SER A 119 12.71 14.84 0.20
CA SER A 119 13.62 14.20 1.15
C SER A 119 13.01 13.94 2.52
N TYR A 120 12.02 14.72 2.98
CA TYR A 120 11.32 14.47 4.24
C TYR A 120 10.02 13.67 4.08
N CYS A 121 9.78 13.17 2.89
CA CYS A 121 8.56 12.47 2.51
C CYS A 121 8.87 11.02 2.16
N GLY A 122 7.84 10.20 2.19
CA GLY A 122 7.89 8.82 1.74
C GLY A 122 6.50 8.36 1.33
N VAL A 123 6.41 7.11 0.92
CA VAL A 123 5.16 6.45 0.58
C VAL A 123 5.01 5.22 1.45
N LYS A 124 3.82 5.03 2.02
CA LYS A 124 3.39 3.72 2.50
C LYS A 124 2.65 3.01 1.39
N VAL A 125 3.05 1.78 1.12
CA VAL A 125 2.36 0.92 0.16
C VAL A 125 1.69 -0.20 0.94
N LYS A 126 0.37 -0.34 0.77
CA LYS A 126 -0.40 -1.51 1.20
C LYS A 126 -0.66 -2.36 -0.04
N ILE A 127 -0.27 -3.62 0.01
CA ILE A 127 -0.40 -4.57 -1.10
C ILE A 127 -1.33 -5.68 -0.64
N ASP A 128 -2.50 -5.78 -1.26
CA ASP A 128 -3.44 -6.86 -0.97
C ASP A 128 -2.99 -8.12 -1.70
N THR A 129 -2.52 -9.08 -0.92
CA THR A 129 -2.03 -10.37 -1.42
C THR A 129 -1.91 -11.35 -0.26
N ASP A 130 -2.24 -12.61 -0.51
CA ASP A 130 -1.95 -13.69 0.41
C ASP A 130 -0.54 -14.26 0.22
N ARG A 131 0.16 -13.86 -0.84
CA ARG A 131 1.54 -14.31 -1.08
C ARG A 131 2.50 -13.59 -0.16
N HIS A 132 3.43 -14.36 0.41
CA HIS A 132 4.52 -13.79 1.16
C HIS A 132 5.48 -13.03 0.22
N LEU A 133 5.65 -11.71 0.45
CA LEU A 133 6.56 -10.88 -0.34
C LEU A 133 7.99 -10.89 0.22
N GLY A 134 8.15 -11.11 1.51
CA GLY A 134 9.45 -11.18 2.19
C GLY A 134 9.34 -10.82 3.66
N PRO A 135 10.39 -11.07 4.44
CA PRO A 135 10.36 -10.87 5.89
C PRO A 135 10.26 -9.39 6.26
N GLU A 136 9.61 -9.09 7.39
CA GLU A 136 9.58 -7.75 7.96
C GLU A 136 11.01 -7.23 8.16
N GLY A 137 11.27 -5.98 7.75
CA GLY A 137 12.59 -5.36 7.77
C GLY A 137 13.46 -5.65 6.55
N ALA A 138 13.05 -6.53 5.63
CA ALA A 138 13.78 -6.74 4.37
C ALA A 138 13.86 -5.46 3.53
N THR A 139 15.01 -5.23 2.91
CA THR A 139 15.20 -4.09 1.99
C THR A 139 14.31 -4.25 0.76
N VAL A 140 13.66 -3.17 0.36
CA VAL A 140 12.93 -3.08 -0.91
C VAL A 140 13.79 -2.30 -1.89
N ARG A 141 13.94 -2.83 -3.10
CA ARG A 141 14.77 -2.26 -4.16
C ARG A 141 13.99 -1.90 -5.40
N ALA A 142 14.43 -0.87 -6.09
CA ALA A 142 14.04 -0.51 -7.45
C ALA A 142 15.31 -0.24 -8.26
N GLU A 143 15.39 -0.70 -9.51
CA GLU A 143 16.61 -0.58 -10.35
C GLU A 143 17.91 -1.02 -9.64
N GLY A 144 17.82 -1.94 -8.68
CA GLY A 144 18.94 -2.41 -7.83
C GLY A 144 19.27 -1.56 -6.60
N GLU A 145 18.77 -0.32 -6.54
CA GLU A 145 19.00 0.60 -5.42
C GLU A 145 18.03 0.32 -4.26
N ALA A 146 18.50 0.51 -3.02
CA ALA A 146 17.66 0.38 -1.83
C ALA A 146 16.74 1.62 -1.71
N VAL A 147 15.44 1.43 -1.85
CA VAL A 147 14.45 2.53 -1.87
C VAL A 147 13.53 2.52 -0.65
N GLY A 148 13.63 1.50 0.20
CA GLY A 148 12.78 1.35 1.38
C GLY A 148 12.92 0.00 2.05
N LEU A 149 11.90 -0.37 2.82
CA LEU A 149 11.85 -1.65 3.54
C LEU A 149 10.42 -2.21 3.64
N MET A 150 10.34 -3.53 3.78
CA MET A 150 9.15 -4.23 4.26
C MET A 150 8.89 -3.81 5.70
N ILE A 151 7.66 -3.41 5.98
CA ILE A 151 7.21 -3.07 7.34
C ILE A 151 6.14 -4.06 7.79
N THR A 152 5.71 -3.91 9.04
CA THR A 152 4.68 -4.74 9.66
C THR A 152 3.46 -4.88 8.75
N SER A 153 3.11 -6.14 8.45
CA SER A 153 1.90 -6.48 7.70
C SER A 153 0.66 -6.16 8.52
N GLU A 154 -0.40 -5.74 7.84
CA GLU A 154 -1.69 -5.48 8.45
C GLU A 154 -2.73 -6.36 7.76
N TYR A 155 -3.34 -7.25 8.53
CA TYR A 155 -4.44 -8.15 8.18
C TYR A 155 -4.71 -8.37 6.67
N GLY A 156 -4.08 -9.38 6.08
CA GLY A 156 -4.27 -9.71 4.66
C GLY A 156 -3.49 -8.85 3.67
N SER A 157 -2.70 -7.88 4.15
CA SER A 157 -1.88 -7.03 3.30
C SER A 157 -0.41 -7.03 3.72
N GLN A 158 0.46 -7.10 2.72
CA GLN A 158 1.90 -6.87 2.86
C GLN A 158 2.17 -5.38 2.72
N MET A 159 3.07 -4.84 3.55
CA MET A 159 3.24 -3.39 3.70
C MET A 159 4.67 -2.98 3.43
N MET A 160 4.87 -1.84 2.78
CA MET A 160 6.19 -1.25 2.52
C MET A 160 6.26 0.21 2.98
N SER A 161 7.46 0.62 3.40
CA SER A 161 7.81 2.02 3.60
C SER A 161 8.90 2.39 2.61
N LEU A 162 8.57 3.25 1.64
CA LEU A 162 9.49 3.70 0.60
C LEU A 162 9.85 5.17 0.81
N GLY A 163 11.09 5.55 0.49
CA GLY A 163 11.56 6.92 0.62
C GLY A 163 12.06 7.31 2.01
N GLY A 164 12.01 8.60 2.32
CA GLY A 164 12.57 9.17 3.53
C GLY A 164 13.97 9.75 3.34
N VAL A 165 14.44 10.44 4.38
CA VAL A 165 15.67 11.26 4.36
C VAL A 165 16.89 10.41 4.02
N ASP A 166 16.97 9.21 4.59
CA ASP A 166 18.13 8.33 4.43
C ASP A 166 18.28 7.87 2.99
N HIS A 167 17.20 7.44 2.33
CA HIS A 167 17.23 7.00 0.94
C HIS A 167 17.38 8.16 -0.05
N LEU A 168 16.76 9.31 0.23
CA LEU A 168 16.78 10.45 -0.70
C LEU A 168 18.07 11.29 -0.60
N THR A 169 18.71 11.33 0.57
CA THR A 169 19.86 12.21 0.81
C THR A 169 21.00 11.59 1.63
N GLY A 170 20.75 10.53 2.40
CA GLY A 170 21.76 9.87 3.23
C GLY A 170 22.62 8.85 2.49
N GLY A 171 22.07 8.27 1.43
CA GLY A 171 22.71 7.24 0.61
C GLY A 171 23.54 7.76 -0.56
N SER A 172 23.64 6.94 -1.59
CA SER A 172 24.37 7.29 -2.82
C SER A 172 23.54 8.24 -3.72
N LYS A 173 24.20 8.95 -4.65
CA LYS A 173 23.48 9.77 -5.65
C LYS A 173 22.54 8.93 -6.53
N PRO A 174 22.94 7.75 -7.04
CA PRO A 174 22.03 6.82 -7.71
C PRO A 174 20.82 6.44 -6.86
N GLU A 175 21.02 6.07 -5.60
CA GLU A 175 19.97 5.69 -4.66
C GLU A 175 18.92 6.79 -4.50
N GLY A 176 19.37 8.02 -4.21
CA GLY A 176 18.46 9.16 -4.07
C GLY A 176 17.68 9.49 -5.34
N ARG A 177 18.31 9.34 -6.52
CA ARG A 177 17.64 9.54 -7.81
C ARG A 177 16.57 8.48 -8.05
N VAL A 178 16.89 7.20 -7.88
CA VAL A 178 15.97 6.08 -8.13
C VAL A 178 14.82 6.10 -7.11
N THR A 179 15.11 6.40 -5.85
CA THR A 179 14.09 6.58 -4.81
C THR A 179 13.12 7.69 -5.19
N CYS A 180 13.62 8.86 -5.59
CA CYS A 180 12.77 9.99 -5.99
C CYS A 180 11.87 9.62 -7.19
N ASP A 181 12.46 9.01 -8.22
CA ASP A 181 11.74 8.58 -9.42
C ASP A 181 10.65 7.53 -9.11
N THR A 182 10.99 6.52 -8.29
CA THR A 182 10.06 5.48 -7.82
C THR A 182 8.84 6.08 -7.12
N LEU A 183 9.07 6.97 -6.16
CA LEU A 183 8.03 7.65 -5.41
C LEU A 183 7.16 8.54 -6.31
N MET A 184 7.77 9.28 -7.27
CA MET A 184 7.00 10.10 -8.21
C MET A 184 6.10 9.25 -9.10
N LYS A 185 6.63 8.16 -9.67
CA LYS A 185 5.85 7.20 -10.48
C LYS A 185 4.66 6.65 -9.70
N LEU A 186 4.90 6.13 -8.49
CA LEU A 186 3.84 5.60 -7.64
C LEU A 186 2.76 6.65 -7.31
N CYS A 187 3.16 7.88 -6.94
CA CYS A 187 2.24 8.98 -6.67
C CYS A 187 1.46 9.43 -7.92
N ASN A 188 2.04 9.30 -9.11
CA ASN A 188 1.38 9.53 -10.40
C ASN A 188 0.59 8.31 -10.91
N ARG A 189 0.43 7.27 -10.09
CA ARG A 189 -0.29 6.03 -10.41
C ARG A 189 0.33 5.25 -11.58
N GLU A 190 1.63 5.41 -11.79
CA GLU A 190 2.41 4.58 -12.70
C GLU A 190 2.82 3.28 -12.00
N ALA A 191 3.00 2.22 -12.78
CA ALA A 191 3.47 0.95 -12.28
C ALA A 191 4.98 0.99 -12.02
N VAL A 192 5.41 0.43 -10.88
CA VAL A 192 6.82 0.29 -10.52
C VAL A 192 7.11 -1.16 -10.14
N GLU A 193 8.15 -1.74 -10.74
CA GLU A 193 8.70 -3.03 -10.32
C GLU A 193 9.62 -2.85 -9.12
N LEU A 194 9.37 -3.62 -8.07
CA LEU A 194 10.11 -3.64 -6.82
C LEU A 194 10.57 -5.06 -6.53
N THR A 195 11.76 -5.21 -5.95
CA THR A 195 12.25 -6.51 -5.48
C THR A 195 12.54 -6.45 -3.99
N VAL A 196 12.11 -7.46 -3.25
CA VAL A 196 12.38 -7.59 -1.81
C VAL A 196 13.61 -8.48 -1.60
N ASP A 197 14.59 -8.02 -0.83
CA ASP A 197 15.79 -8.82 -0.50
C ASP A 197 15.38 -10.11 0.23
N GLY A 198 15.71 -11.27 -0.35
CA GLY A 198 15.30 -12.58 0.16
C GLY A 198 13.81 -12.91 -0.03
N GLY A 199 13.11 -12.15 -0.87
CA GLY A 199 11.67 -12.27 -1.10
C GLY A 199 11.28 -12.29 -2.58
N ALA A 200 10.10 -11.73 -2.87
CA ALA A 200 9.47 -11.72 -4.19
C ALA A 200 9.85 -10.49 -5.04
N SER A 201 9.66 -10.61 -6.35
CA SER A 201 9.48 -9.43 -7.23
C SER A 201 8.00 -9.06 -7.26
N VAL A 202 7.68 -7.77 -7.17
CA VAL A 202 6.32 -7.26 -7.19
C VAL A 202 6.20 -5.99 -8.02
N ILE A 203 5.22 -5.96 -8.93
CA ILE A 203 4.81 -4.74 -9.63
C ILE A 203 3.68 -4.11 -8.84
N VAL A 204 3.89 -2.85 -8.43
CA VAL A 204 2.95 -2.06 -7.64
C VAL A 204 2.44 -0.88 -8.46
N GLN A 205 1.13 -0.67 -8.46
CA GLN A 205 0.51 0.51 -9.07
C GLN A 205 -0.72 0.93 -8.24
N ALA A 206 -0.80 2.21 -7.89
CA ALA A 206 -1.89 2.74 -7.09
C ALA A 206 -3.28 2.46 -7.72
N GLY A 207 -4.14 1.75 -7.00
CA GLY A 207 -5.49 1.41 -7.45
C GLY A 207 -5.56 0.28 -8.48
N ALA A 208 -4.47 -0.48 -8.68
CA ALA A 208 -4.45 -1.67 -9.51
C ALA A 208 -3.98 -2.88 -8.70
N ALA A 209 -4.29 -4.08 -9.21
CA ALA A 209 -3.87 -5.32 -8.58
C ALA A 209 -2.35 -5.51 -8.66
N PRO A 210 -1.70 -6.01 -7.60
CA PRO A 210 -0.28 -6.34 -7.64
C PRO A 210 0.00 -7.50 -8.59
N ILE A 211 1.22 -7.51 -9.16
CA ILE A 211 1.75 -8.66 -9.90
C ILE A 211 2.95 -9.17 -9.13
N VAL A 212 2.81 -10.32 -8.47
CA VAL A 212 3.82 -10.95 -7.63
C VAL A 212 4.46 -12.10 -8.40
N ASP A 213 5.77 -12.02 -8.64
CA ASP A 213 6.53 -13.01 -9.42
C ASP A 213 5.90 -13.35 -10.78
N GLY A 214 5.35 -12.33 -11.44
CA GLY A 214 4.66 -12.44 -12.72
C GLY A 214 3.21 -12.92 -12.64
N GLN A 215 2.71 -13.25 -11.45
CA GLN A 215 1.32 -13.65 -11.25
C GLN A 215 0.51 -12.46 -10.74
N ARG A 216 -0.54 -12.10 -11.49
CA ARG A 216 -1.46 -11.03 -11.08
C ARG A 216 -2.36 -11.55 -9.97
N GLU A 217 -2.39 -10.86 -8.85
CA GLU A 217 -3.35 -11.14 -7.77
C GLU A 217 -4.75 -10.70 -8.22
N GLU A 218 -5.76 -11.50 -7.91
CA GLU A 218 -7.14 -11.16 -8.25
C GLU A 218 -7.96 -10.73 -7.04
N ARG A 219 -7.73 -11.40 -5.89
CA ARG A 219 -8.60 -11.32 -4.72
C ARG A 219 -7.82 -11.03 -3.44
N MET A 220 -8.44 -10.25 -2.58
CA MET A 220 -8.06 -10.10 -1.17
C MET A 220 -8.97 -11.00 -0.33
N ARG A 221 -8.39 -11.85 0.53
CA ARG A 221 -9.17 -12.68 1.46
C ARG A 221 -10.11 -11.83 2.33
N VAL A 222 -11.33 -12.30 2.51
CA VAL A 222 -12.34 -11.66 3.39
C VAL A 222 -11.96 -11.75 4.87
N GLY A 223 -11.17 -12.75 5.23
CA GLY A 223 -10.61 -12.92 6.57
C GLY A 223 -9.74 -14.17 6.68
N CYS A 224 -9.18 -14.38 7.86
CA CYS A 224 -8.41 -15.59 8.17
C CYS A 224 -9.31 -16.84 8.17
N GLY A 225 -8.71 -18.03 8.26
CA GLY A 225 -9.47 -19.29 8.22
C GLY A 225 -10.55 -19.39 9.31
N SER A 226 -10.31 -18.82 10.49
CA SER A 226 -11.31 -18.74 11.56
C SER A 226 -12.49 -17.80 11.23
N ALA A 227 -12.24 -16.67 10.58
CA ALA A 227 -13.29 -15.75 10.15
C ALA A 227 -14.14 -16.38 9.04
N THR A 228 -13.49 -17.05 8.09
CA THR A 228 -14.13 -17.81 7.00
C THR A 228 -15.11 -18.84 7.57
N ILE A 229 -14.70 -19.61 8.59
CA ILE A 229 -15.62 -20.54 9.28
C ILE A 229 -16.79 -19.80 9.92
N GLY A 230 -16.54 -18.68 10.61
CA GLY A 230 -17.60 -17.88 11.23
C GLY A 230 -18.66 -17.39 10.24
N MET A 231 -18.25 -17.10 8.99
CA MET A 231 -19.12 -16.62 7.93
C MET A 231 -19.86 -17.73 7.18
N PHE A 232 -19.19 -18.86 6.91
CA PHE A 232 -19.67 -19.84 5.93
C PHE A 232 -20.02 -21.21 6.50
N ALA A 233 -19.77 -21.50 7.78
CA ALA A 233 -19.98 -22.85 8.33
C ALA A 233 -21.40 -23.39 8.15
N SER A 234 -22.43 -22.54 8.22
CA SER A 234 -23.82 -22.97 8.00
C SER A 234 -24.08 -23.46 6.57
N GLN A 235 -23.30 -23.01 5.58
CA GLN A 235 -23.44 -23.41 4.18
C GLN A 235 -22.90 -24.82 3.91
N TRP A 236 -22.04 -25.34 4.79
CA TRP A 236 -21.45 -26.67 4.67
C TRP A 236 -22.18 -27.74 5.47
N GLN A 237 -23.09 -27.33 6.36
CA GLN A 237 -23.80 -28.22 7.26
C GLN A 237 -24.59 -29.27 6.44
N GLU A 238 -24.48 -30.54 6.84
CA GLU A 238 -25.10 -31.70 6.16
C GLU A 238 -24.58 -32.00 4.74
N LEU A 239 -23.66 -31.20 4.19
CA LEU A 239 -23.06 -31.42 2.87
C LEU A 239 -21.70 -32.10 2.93
N VAL A 240 -20.97 -31.96 4.04
CA VAL A 240 -19.64 -32.53 4.27
C VAL A 240 -19.42 -32.79 5.76
N ASP A 241 -18.64 -33.81 6.10
CA ASP A 241 -18.37 -34.17 7.50
C ASP A 241 -17.36 -33.25 8.17
N GLU A 242 -16.41 -32.67 7.44
CA GLU A 242 -15.40 -31.75 7.96
C GLU A 242 -15.00 -30.69 6.93
N VAL A 243 -14.71 -29.48 7.42
CA VAL A 243 -14.06 -28.43 6.60
C VAL A 243 -12.84 -27.88 7.31
N VAL A 244 -11.72 -27.82 6.58
CA VAL A 244 -10.50 -27.15 7.01
C VAL A 244 -10.26 -25.94 6.10
N VAL A 245 -10.30 -24.74 6.69
CA VAL A 245 -9.91 -23.52 5.97
C VAL A 245 -8.43 -23.26 6.24
N VAL A 246 -7.60 -23.39 5.21
CA VAL A 246 -6.15 -23.28 5.34
C VAL A 246 -5.69 -21.86 5.07
N ASP A 247 -4.80 -21.40 5.95
CA ASP A 247 -4.40 -20.01 6.03
C ASP A 247 -3.03 -19.94 6.73
N ASP A 248 -2.13 -19.08 6.25
CA ASP A 248 -0.82 -18.85 6.86
C ASP A 248 -0.93 -18.26 8.28
N HIS A 249 -1.92 -17.40 8.48
CA HIS A 249 -2.20 -16.77 9.77
C HIS A 249 -2.96 -17.72 10.71
N ILE A 250 -4.19 -18.14 10.35
CA ILE A 250 -5.01 -19.00 11.21
C ILE A 250 -5.76 -20.04 10.40
N THR A 251 -5.27 -21.28 10.41
CA THR A 251 -6.03 -22.42 9.89
C THR A 251 -7.22 -22.71 10.82
N GLY A 252 -8.40 -22.81 10.21
CA GLY A 252 -9.66 -23.12 10.87
C GLY A 252 -10.07 -24.57 10.67
N VAL A 253 -10.68 -25.19 11.68
CA VAL A 253 -11.30 -26.54 11.58
C VAL A 253 -12.73 -26.47 12.11
N VAL A 254 -13.72 -26.76 11.27
CA VAL A 254 -15.12 -26.47 11.58
C VAL A 254 -15.64 -27.28 12.75
N SER A 255 -15.43 -28.61 12.77
CA SER A 255 -15.97 -29.46 13.86
C SER A 255 -15.46 -29.07 15.24
N GLU A 256 -14.25 -28.50 15.33
CA GLU A 256 -13.68 -28.03 16.58
C GLU A 256 -14.02 -26.57 16.90
N HIS A 257 -14.27 -25.74 15.89
CA HIS A 257 -14.50 -24.31 16.03
C HIS A 257 -15.82 -24.04 16.77
N GLN A 258 -15.89 -22.91 17.50
CA GLN A 258 -17.12 -22.55 18.24
C GLN A 258 -18.36 -22.44 17.34
N ALA A 259 -18.20 -21.91 16.11
CA ALA A 259 -19.29 -21.89 15.14
C ALA A 259 -19.82 -23.30 14.82
N GLY A 260 -18.92 -24.28 14.60
CA GLY A 260 -19.32 -25.67 14.39
C GLY A 260 -20.01 -26.26 15.62
N LYS A 261 -19.53 -25.97 16.83
CA LYS A 261 -20.19 -26.41 18.07
C LYS A 261 -21.60 -25.86 18.23
N VAL A 262 -21.82 -24.59 17.91
CA VAL A 262 -23.15 -23.96 17.92
C VAL A 262 -24.07 -24.56 16.85
N LEU A 263 -23.54 -24.92 15.69
CA LEU A 263 -24.26 -25.61 14.62
C LEU A 263 -24.51 -27.10 14.90
N GLY A 264 -24.02 -27.64 16.01
CA GLY A 264 -24.17 -29.06 16.33
C GLY A 264 -23.30 -30.00 15.49
N TRP A 265 -22.17 -29.49 14.99
CA TRP A 265 -21.23 -30.27 14.18
C TRP A 265 -20.61 -31.42 14.99
N SER A 266 -20.69 -32.64 14.45
CA SER A 266 -20.15 -33.84 15.09
C SER A 266 -18.62 -33.82 15.14
N ASP A 267 -18.02 -34.41 16.17
CA ASP A 267 -16.57 -34.61 16.20
C ASP A 267 -16.17 -35.57 15.06
N THR A 268 -15.11 -35.22 14.33
CA THR A 268 -14.62 -35.95 13.15
C THR A 268 -13.35 -36.74 13.45
N GLY A 269 -12.73 -36.49 14.61
CA GLY A 269 -11.44 -37.07 14.99
C GLY A 269 -10.24 -36.50 14.25
N ILE A 270 -10.40 -35.41 13.50
CA ILE A 270 -9.32 -34.71 12.80
C ILE A 270 -8.24 -34.21 13.77
N ARG A 271 -6.99 -34.13 13.31
CA ARG A 271 -5.89 -33.47 14.01
C ARG A 271 -5.12 -32.59 13.04
N ILE A 272 -4.73 -31.39 13.49
CA ILE A 272 -3.86 -30.47 12.74
C ILE A 272 -2.47 -30.43 13.37
N LYS A 273 -1.44 -30.48 12.54
CA LYS A 273 -0.03 -30.23 12.90
C LYS A 273 0.18 -28.72 13.01
N GLY A 274 -0.14 -28.15 14.17
CA GLY A 274 0.08 -26.73 14.42
C GLY A 274 -0.18 -26.37 15.88
N ARG A 275 0.10 -25.12 16.23
CA ARG A 275 -0.12 -24.61 17.60
C ARG A 275 -1.59 -24.24 17.79
N ARG A 276 -2.31 -25.11 18.48
CA ARG A 276 -3.71 -24.84 18.87
C ARG A 276 -3.77 -23.61 19.78
N SER A 277 -4.57 -22.62 19.38
CA SER A 277 -4.84 -21.41 20.18
C SER A 277 -6.10 -21.57 21.02
N THR A 278 -7.19 -21.84 20.33
CA THR A 278 -8.55 -22.05 20.86
C THR A 278 -9.18 -23.17 20.02
N PRO A 279 -10.30 -23.78 20.46
CA PRO A 279 -10.94 -24.86 19.69
C PRO A 279 -11.15 -24.47 18.22
N GLY A 280 -10.65 -25.30 17.30
CA GLY A 280 -10.73 -25.09 15.85
C GLY A 280 -9.88 -23.96 15.28
N ARG A 281 -8.96 -23.35 16.06
CA ARG A 281 -8.05 -22.28 15.60
C ARG A 281 -6.60 -22.68 15.83
N TYR A 282 -5.83 -22.75 14.75
CA TYR A 282 -4.43 -23.19 14.79
C TYR A 282 -3.52 -22.14 14.16
N PHE A 283 -2.50 -21.73 14.91
CA PHE A 283 -1.40 -20.90 14.42
C PHE A 283 -0.24 -21.78 13.96
N GLN A 284 0.65 -21.23 13.12
CA GLN A 284 1.92 -21.86 12.75
C GLN A 284 1.71 -23.30 12.25
N VAL A 285 0.73 -23.48 11.37
CA VAL A 285 0.44 -24.76 10.73
C VAL A 285 1.42 -25.00 9.59
N ALA A 286 1.74 -23.95 8.84
CA ALA A 286 2.77 -23.88 7.84
C ALA A 286 3.39 -22.47 7.87
N GLU A 287 4.58 -22.31 7.30
CA GLU A 287 5.23 -20.99 7.21
C GLU A 287 4.61 -20.18 6.06
N PRO A 288 4.66 -18.85 6.07
CA PRO A 288 4.24 -18.02 4.94
C PRO A 288 4.99 -18.37 3.65
N GLY A 289 4.30 -18.29 2.51
CA GLY A 289 4.87 -18.66 1.21
C GLY A 289 3.96 -18.33 0.03
N ARG A 290 4.10 -19.12 -1.04
CA ARG A 290 3.40 -18.94 -2.33
C ARG A 290 2.39 -20.05 -2.66
N GLY A 291 2.24 -21.01 -1.75
CA GLY A 291 1.38 -22.17 -1.87
C GLY A 291 -0.01 -21.90 -1.29
N TRP A 292 -0.57 -22.90 -0.62
CA TRP A 292 -1.98 -22.92 -0.24
C TRP A 292 -2.34 -21.88 0.84
N GLY A 293 -3.32 -21.01 0.60
CA GLY A 293 -3.77 -20.02 1.58
C GLY A 293 -2.65 -19.11 2.10
N GLY A 294 -1.68 -18.77 1.23
CA GLY A 294 -0.53 -17.95 1.56
C GLY A 294 0.61 -18.67 2.30
N THR A 295 0.55 -20.00 2.41
CA THR A 295 1.57 -20.81 3.09
C THR A 295 2.68 -21.27 2.14
N ASN A 296 3.70 -21.97 2.65
CA ASN A 296 4.78 -22.57 1.87
C ASN A 296 4.50 -24.02 1.41
N ILE A 297 3.26 -24.50 1.52
CA ILE A 297 2.89 -25.87 1.15
C ILE A 297 2.05 -25.93 -0.13
N ASP A 298 2.30 -26.93 -0.97
CA ASP A 298 1.51 -27.20 -2.18
C ASP A 298 0.40 -28.23 -1.91
N ASP A 299 0.69 -29.23 -1.08
CA ASP A 299 -0.27 -30.26 -0.66
C ASP A 299 -0.87 -29.91 0.72
N PRO A 300 -2.17 -29.58 0.80
CA PRO A 300 -2.81 -29.23 2.06
C PRO A 300 -2.89 -30.41 3.04
N LEU A 301 -2.84 -31.66 2.59
CA LEU A 301 -2.91 -32.83 3.48
C LEU A 301 -1.69 -32.93 4.40
N THR A 302 -0.58 -32.29 4.04
CA THR A 302 0.66 -32.28 4.85
C THR A 302 0.44 -31.72 6.26
N ILE A 303 -0.55 -30.84 6.44
CA ILE A 303 -0.89 -30.22 7.72
C ILE A 303 -1.68 -31.16 8.64
N LEU A 304 -2.18 -32.29 8.15
CA LEU A 304 -3.00 -33.21 8.91
C LEU A 304 -2.13 -34.15 9.75
N GLY A 305 -2.52 -34.35 11.00
CA GLY A 305 -2.02 -35.41 11.88
C GLY A 305 -2.85 -36.69 11.77
N PRO A 306 -2.51 -37.74 12.54
CA PRO A 306 -3.28 -38.97 12.55
C PRO A 306 -4.72 -38.75 13.01
N TRP A 307 -5.69 -39.26 12.23
CA TRP A 307 -7.10 -39.25 12.57
C TRP A 307 -7.40 -40.16 13.77
N LEU A 308 -8.41 -39.79 14.57
CA LEU A 308 -8.73 -40.46 15.84
C LEU A 308 -10.09 -41.17 15.78
N PRO A 309 -10.13 -42.52 15.58
CA PRO A 309 -11.38 -43.27 15.54
C PRO A 309 -12.25 -43.09 16.79
N LYS A 310 -11.61 -43.04 17.97
CA LYS A 310 -12.27 -42.81 19.26
C LYS A 310 -12.96 -41.45 19.39
N LYS A 311 -12.79 -40.55 18.40
CA LYS A 311 -13.39 -39.22 18.32
C LYS A 311 -14.20 -39.01 17.03
N GLY A 312 -14.63 -40.09 16.37
CA GLY A 312 -15.57 -40.02 15.23
C GLY A 312 -14.95 -40.23 13.85
N ALA A 313 -13.62 -40.38 13.76
CA ALA A 313 -12.99 -40.73 12.48
C ALA A 313 -13.41 -42.13 12.03
N ARG A 314 -13.81 -42.26 10.76
CA ARG A 314 -14.33 -43.51 10.18
C ARG A 314 -14.10 -43.53 8.68
N PRO A 315 -14.00 -44.73 8.05
CA PRO A 315 -13.98 -44.85 6.60
C PRO A 315 -15.24 -44.19 5.99
N GLY A 316 -15.07 -43.53 4.86
CA GLY A 316 -16.13 -42.79 4.16
C GLY A 316 -16.38 -41.37 4.68
N LEU A 317 -15.70 -40.91 5.74
CA LEU A 317 -15.80 -39.52 6.21
C LEU A 317 -15.29 -38.56 5.13
N THR A 318 -16.09 -37.54 4.85
CA THR A 318 -15.85 -36.55 3.79
C THR A 318 -15.16 -35.28 4.32
N LEU A 319 -14.14 -34.80 3.63
CA LEU A 319 -13.34 -33.64 4.03
C LEU A 319 -13.26 -32.66 2.86
N LEU A 320 -13.68 -31.42 3.11
CA LEU A 320 -13.35 -30.28 2.25
C LEU A 320 -12.19 -29.51 2.88
N MET A 321 -11.12 -29.33 2.13
CA MET A 321 -10.10 -28.34 2.45
C MET A 321 -10.29 -27.17 1.48
N VAL A 322 -10.16 -25.93 1.94
CA VAL A 322 -10.30 -24.73 1.11
C VAL A 322 -9.41 -23.59 1.60
N SER A 323 -8.92 -22.73 0.70
CA SER A 323 -8.21 -21.49 1.05
C SER A 323 -9.20 -20.40 1.49
N THR A 324 -8.68 -19.34 2.12
CA THR A 324 -9.47 -18.17 2.53
C THR A 324 -10.02 -17.33 1.37
N THR A 325 -9.56 -17.57 0.14
CA THR A 325 -10.06 -16.95 -1.10
C THR A 325 -10.99 -17.86 -1.90
N GLY A 326 -11.11 -19.14 -1.54
CA GLY A 326 -11.84 -20.14 -2.33
C GLY A 326 -11.16 -20.54 -3.65
N GLU A 327 -10.04 -19.91 -4.01
CA GLU A 327 -9.31 -20.19 -5.27
C GLU A 327 -8.65 -21.57 -5.26
N GLN A 328 -8.31 -22.07 -4.08
CA GLN A 328 -7.70 -23.37 -3.92
C GLN A 328 -8.58 -24.22 -2.99
N TRP A 329 -8.92 -25.42 -3.44
CA TRP A 329 -9.73 -26.36 -2.67
C TRP A 329 -9.37 -27.80 -3.04
N GLY A 330 -9.67 -28.72 -2.14
CA GLY A 330 -9.52 -30.15 -2.32
C GLY A 330 -10.61 -30.90 -1.57
N TYR A 331 -11.18 -31.94 -2.19
CA TYR A 331 -12.18 -32.79 -1.57
C TYR A 331 -11.62 -34.19 -1.40
N TYR A 332 -11.83 -34.78 -0.22
CA TYR A 332 -11.22 -36.04 0.16
C TYR A 332 -12.21 -36.93 0.89
N ILE A 333 -12.02 -38.23 0.78
CA ILE A 333 -12.78 -39.25 1.52
C ILE A 333 -11.78 -40.13 2.27
N LEU A 334 -12.01 -40.37 3.56
CA LEU A 334 -11.17 -41.28 4.34
C LEU A 334 -11.35 -42.72 3.85
N ASP A 335 -10.24 -43.39 3.57
CA ASP A 335 -10.22 -44.83 3.29
C ASP A 335 -10.34 -45.69 4.57
N GLU A 336 -10.19 -47.01 4.43
CA GLU A 336 -10.24 -47.98 5.53
C GLU A 336 -9.12 -47.74 6.56
N GLU A 337 -7.98 -47.21 6.12
CA GLU A 337 -6.83 -46.84 6.95
C GLU A 337 -6.94 -45.41 7.53
N LEU A 338 -8.06 -44.71 7.31
CA LEU A 338 -8.32 -43.33 7.71
C LEU A 338 -7.35 -42.31 7.08
N THR A 339 -6.87 -42.61 5.88
CA THR A 339 -6.07 -41.71 5.06
C THR A 339 -6.99 -40.97 4.09
N PRO A 340 -6.91 -39.63 3.99
CA PRO A 340 -7.70 -38.87 3.02
C PRO A 340 -7.28 -39.20 1.59
N GLN A 341 -8.20 -39.74 0.79
CA GLN A 341 -8.00 -39.99 -0.63
C GLN A 341 -8.69 -38.91 -1.47
N PRO A 342 -8.03 -38.32 -2.49
CA PRO A 342 -8.65 -37.33 -3.35
C PRO A 342 -9.93 -37.85 -4.02
N ALA A 343 -10.97 -37.03 -4.03
CA ALA A 343 -12.23 -37.32 -4.69
C ALA A 343 -12.75 -36.08 -5.44
N PRO A 344 -13.58 -36.24 -6.49
CA PRO A 344 -14.22 -35.11 -7.15
C PRO A 344 -15.10 -34.32 -6.16
N LEU A 345 -15.05 -32.99 -6.24
CA LEU A 345 -15.93 -32.13 -5.43
C LEU A 345 -17.40 -32.35 -5.84
N PRO A 346 -18.29 -32.72 -4.89
CA PRO A 346 -19.72 -32.80 -5.15
C PRO A 346 -20.29 -31.45 -5.64
N GLU A 347 -21.21 -31.50 -6.60
CA GLU A 347 -21.87 -30.29 -7.13
C GLU A 347 -22.59 -29.49 -6.03
N THR A 348 -23.06 -30.14 -4.97
CA THR A 348 -23.72 -29.51 -3.82
C THR A 348 -22.79 -28.61 -3.00
N LEU A 349 -21.47 -28.90 -2.99
CA LEU A 349 -20.48 -28.08 -2.27
C LEU A 349 -19.93 -26.94 -3.11
N ARG A 350 -20.05 -27.03 -4.44
CA ARG A 350 -19.50 -26.03 -5.37
C ARG A 350 -19.98 -24.60 -5.06
N PRO A 351 -21.29 -24.35 -4.84
CA PRO A 351 -21.77 -23.01 -4.48
C PRO A 351 -21.11 -22.44 -3.23
N SER A 352 -20.77 -23.27 -2.24
CA SER A 352 -20.15 -22.80 -1.00
C SER A 352 -18.70 -22.34 -1.19
N VAL A 353 -17.96 -22.96 -2.11
CA VAL A 353 -16.60 -22.55 -2.48
C VAL A 353 -16.65 -21.27 -3.30
N ASP A 354 -17.55 -21.22 -4.28
CA ASP A 354 -17.73 -20.03 -5.12
C ASP A 354 -18.19 -18.84 -4.27
N LEU A 355 -19.04 -19.06 -3.25
CA LEU A 355 -19.47 -18.02 -2.30
C LEU A 355 -18.32 -17.38 -1.52
N ILE A 356 -17.28 -18.14 -1.14
CA ILE A 356 -16.08 -17.58 -0.49
C ILE A 356 -15.41 -16.58 -1.44
N ALA A 357 -15.22 -17.00 -2.70
CA ALA A 357 -14.60 -16.18 -3.74
C ALA A 357 -15.45 -14.94 -4.10
N GLU A 358 -16.78 -15.04 -4.07
CA GLU A 358 -17.72 -13.93 -4.29
C GLU A 358 -17.67 -12.87 -3.18
N ASN A 359 -17.30 -13.26 -1.97
CA ASN A 359 -17.16 -12.35 -0.83
C ASN A 359 -15.74 -11.79 -0.68
N CYS A 360 -14.82 -12.15 -1.58
CA CYS A 360 -13.50 -11.54 -1.64
C CYS A 360 -13.54 -10.25 -2.48
N GLU A 361 -12.91 -9.20 -1.96
CA GLU A 361 -12.73 -7.96 -2.71
C GLU A 361 -11.59 -8.08 -3.73
N PRO A 362 -11.56 -7.27 -4.79
CA PRO A 362 -10.41 -7.22 -5.70
C PRO A 362 -9.11 -6.88 -4.94
N ALA A 363 -8.03 -7.61 -5.24
CA ALA A 363 -6.71 -7.26 -4.75
C ALA A 363 -6.26 -5.91 -5.34
N LEU A 364 -5.80 -4.98 -4.50
CA LEU A 364 -5.33 -3.67 -4.91
C LEU A 364 -4.03 -3.27 -4.20
N CYS A 365 -3.25 -2.41 -4.84
CA CYS A 365 -2.19 -1.66 -4.19
C CYS A 365 -2.69 -0.26 -3.81
N THR A 366 -2.55 0.10 -2.53
CA THR A 366 -2.75 1.48 -2.06
C THR A 366 -1.40 2.15 -1.87
N VAL A 367 -1.26 3.34 -2.45
CA VAL A 367 -0.06 4.19 -2.33
C VAL A 367 -0.47 5.43 -1.54
N LEU A 368 0.00 5.53 -0.30
CA LEU A 368 -0.26 6.67 0.58
C LEU A 368 1.01 7.52 0.71
N PHE A 369 0.95 8.73 0.17
CA PHE A 369 2.00 9.73 0.38
C PHE A 369 1.99 10.22 1.83
N MET A 370 3.16 10.18 2.47
CA MET A 370 3.38 10.70 3.81
C MET A 370 4.40 11.84 3.76
N GLY A 371 3.95 13.05 4.06
CA GLY A 371 4.81 14.24 4.11
C GLY A 371 5.28 14.56 5.53
N GLY A 372 6.59 14.76 5.70
CA GLY A 372 7.17 15.32 6.92
C GLY A 372 7.13 16.85 6.92
N ALA A 373 6.54 17.44 7.96
CA ALA A 373 6.38 18.89 8.10
C ALA A 373 7.24 19.47 9.25
N GLY A 374 8.31 20.17 8.90
CA GLY A 374 9.26 20.79 9.84
C GLY A 374 8.82 22.15 10.43
N GLY A 375 9.57 22.65 11.42
CA GLY A 375 9.30 23.94 12.07
C GLY A 375 9.42 25.16 11.16
N SER A 376 10.19 25.05 10.09
CA SER A 376 10.37 26.07 9.06
C SER A 376 9.13 26.31 8.21
N LEU A 377 8.25 25.31 8.00
CA LEU A 377 6.96 25.53 7.34
C LEU A 377 6.09 26.55 8.10
N ARG A 378 6.26 26.60 9.43
CA ARG A 378 5.53 27.49 10.32
C ARG A 378 6.18 28.87 10.44
N SER A 379 7.41 29.07 9.98
CA SER A 379 8.10 30.37 10.14
C SER A 379 7.43 31.49 9.33
N GLY A 380 6.70 31.15 8.26
CA GLY A 380 5.93 32.11 7.48
C GLY A 380 4.76 32.76 8.23
N VAL A 381 4.29 32.14 9.32
CA VAL A 381 3.12 32.62 10.10
C VAL A 381 3.42 32.80 11.59
N THR A 382 4.57 32.31 12.08
CA THR A 382 4.96 32.48 13.48
C THR A 382 6.46 32.60 13.66
N LYS A 383 6.87 33.49 14.58
CA LYS A 383 8.26 33.60 15.05
C LYS A 383 8.66 32.47 16.01
N ASN A 384 7.68 31.74 16.57
CA ASN A 384 7.93 30.61 17.46
C ASN A 384 7.06 29.40 17.07
N PRO A 385 7.56 28.54 16.16
CA PRO A 385 6.87 27.33 15.70
C PRO A 385 6.43 26.39 16.84
N ALA A 386 7.22 26.30 17.92
CA ALA A 386 6.89 25.45 19.06
C ALA A 386 5.69 25.97 19.86
N LYS A 387 5.59 27.29 20.07
CA LYS A 387 4.43 27.90 20.72
C LYS A 387 3.16 27.74 19.88
N LEU A 388 3.25 27.87 18.55
CA LEU A 388 2.12 27.61 17.67
C LEU A 388 1.66 26.15 17.78
N ALA A 389 2.58 25.18 17.72
CA ALA A 389 2.26 23.76 17.88
C ALA A 389 1.58 23.48 19.23
N ARG A 390 2.09 24.04 20.33
CA ARG A 390 1.47 23.92 21.67
C ARG A 390 0.09 24.57 21.72
N SER A 391 -0.10 25.71 21.06
CA SER A 391 -1.39 26.40 20.99
C SER A 391 -2.43 25.60 20.23
N VAL A 392 -2.07 24.99 19.09
CA VAL A 392 -2.95 24.09 18.32
C VAL A 392 -3.29 22.84 19.14
N GLN A 393 -2.29 22.18 19.74
CA GLN A 393 -2.52 21.01 20.60
C GLN A 393 -3.40 21.35 21.82
N GLY A 394 -3.17 22.51 22.43
CA GLY A 394 -3.97 23.03 23.54
C GLY A 394 -5.31 23.64 23.13
N ARG A 395 -5.68 23.57 21.83
CA ARG A 395 -6.90 24.17 21.25
C ARG A 395 -7.05 25.68 21.48
N GLY A 396 -5.96 26.38 21.80
CA GLY A 396 -5.89 27.83 21.90
C GLY A 396 -5.87 28.51 20.52
N THR A 397 -5.45 27.77 19.48
CA THR A 397 -5.62 28.13 18.08
C THR A 397 -6.60 27.14 17.46
N ARG A 398 -7.70 27.63 16.89
CA ARG A 398 -8.66 26.83 16.12
C ARG A 398 -8.18 26.78 14.67
N VAL A 399 -8.10 25.59 14.10
CA VAL A 399 -7.69 25.31 12.71
C VAL A 399 -8.91 24.89 11.93
#